data_AF-A0A510PN67-F1
#
_entry.id   AF-A0A510PN67-F1
#
_cell.length_a   1.000
_cell.length_b   1.000
_cell.length_c   1.000
_cell.angle_alpha   90.00
_cell.angle_beta   90.00
_cell.angle_gamma   90.00
#
_symmetry.space_group_name_H-M   'P 1'
#
loop_
_entity.id
_entity.type
_entity.pdbx_description
1 polymer ?
#
loop_
_entity_poly.entity_id
_entity_poly.type
_entity_poly.pdbx_seq_one_letter_code
_entity_poly.pdbx_strand_id
1 'polypeptide(L)'
;MENCGSFEPSHPVNPHKLSEIRESNLGLIVFLRRDFLRYTITQNSQQFESLYGNYDLSWNLESFLKLSYWLCIQSSVINANSQDLVGCSIEDLKEKLELLWGKKLGADNAREAKSDNWIFAALTDFNGRLQARDIVRFLYHAANITVEKKEEIQFSKWSNTRLLPPQAIRRALEPCSREKVDESKEEYPIFKSWAESLPQYSDRKIPFSLEQFNLDGTQVNVLEQMGVIYEDKDKEDAVRYYMPEIFREGLGFSSQGARPRVLALKRKVLGKSNF
;
A
#
# COMPACT_ATOMS: atom_id res chain seq x y z
N MET A 1 11.39 -34.33 34.80
CA MET A 1 11.81 -34.22 33.38
C MET A 1 10.71 -34.88 32.56
N GLU A 2 9.66 -34.12 32.26
CA GLU A 2 8.58 -34.58 31.40
C GLU A 2 8.97 -34.32 29.94
N ASN A 3 8.84 -35.37 29.12
CA ASN A 3 9.03 -35.32 27.68
C ASN A 3 8.03 -34.34 27.06
N CYS A 4 8.49 -33.18 26.60
CA CYS A 4 7.76 -32.43 25.58
C CYS A 4 7.77 -33.25 24.30
N GLY A 5 6.61 -33.81 23.96
CA GLY A 5 6.38 -34.51 22.71
C GLY A 5 6.78 -33.65 21.51
N SER A 6 7.57 -34.23 20.64
CA SER A 6 7.89 -33.72 19.31
C SER A 6 6.60 -33.43 18.54
N PHE A 7 6.40 -32.17 18.15
CA PHE A 7 5.40 -31.81 17.15
C PHE A 7 5.79 -32.46 15.82
N GLU A 8 5.09 -33.52 15.43
CA GLU A 8 5.14 -34.01 14.05
C GLU A 8 4.52 -32.94 13.12
N PRO A 9 5.07 -32.73 11.91
CA PRO A 9 4.48 -31.83 10.94
C PRO A 9 3.09 -32.35 10.58
N SER A 10 2.06 -31.61 10.99
CA SER A 10 0.67 -31.93 10.72
C SER A 10 0.46 -32.19 9.22
N HIS A 11 -0.14 -33.33 8.89
CA HIS A 11 -0.69 -33.64 7.57
C HIS A 11 -1.39 -32.41 6.97
N PRO A 12 -1.35 -32.20 5.64
CA PRO A 12 -2.06 -31.10 5.00
C PRO A 12 -3.53 -31.18 5.42
N VAL A 13 -4.00 -30.12 6.09
CA VAL A 13 -5.40 -29.98 6.46
C VAL A 13 -6.17 -29.89 5.15
N ASN A 14 -6.80 -30.99 4.73
CA ASN A 14 -7.68 -30.98 3.57
C ASN A 14 -8.90 -30.12 3.95
N PRO A 15 -9.08 -28.92 3.36
CA PRO A 15 -10.16 -28.01 3.72
C PRO A 15 -11.55 -28.60 3.40
N HIS A 16 -11.61 -29.67 2.59
CA HIS A 16 -12.84 -30.37 2.24
C HIS A 16 -13.26 -31.45 3.26
N LYS A 17 -12.46 -31.75 4.30
CA LYS A 17 -12.85 -32.75 5.32
C LYS A 17 -14.18 -32.44 6.01
N LEU A 18 -14.48 -31.15 6.21
CA LEU A 18 -15.75 -30.72 6.80
C LEU A 18 -16.94 -31.00 5.87
N SER A 19 -16.73 -30.99 4.54
CA SER A 19 -17.76 -31.31 3.55
C SER A 19 -18.08 -32.81 3.44
N GLU A 20 -17.27 -33.67 4.05
CA GLU A 20 -17.51 -35.12 4.12
C GLU A 20 -18.49 -35.52 5.24
N ILE A 21 -18.84 -34.58 6.13
CA ILE A 21 -19.79 -34.80 7.24
C ILE A 21 -21.22 -34.73 6.68
N ARG A 22 -21.92 -35.88 6.70
CA ARG A 22 -23.26 -36.07 6.10
C ARG A 22 -24.35 -35.15 6.66
N GLU A 23 -24.25 -34.74 7.92
CA GLU A 23 -25.18 -33.81 8.58
C GLU A 23 -24.39 -32.58 9.06
N SER A 24 -24.01 -31.71 8.13
CA SER A 24 -23.26 -30.50 8.44
C SER A 24 -24.20 -29.36 8.82
N ASN A 25 -24.54 -29.27 10.11
CA ASN A 25 -25.12 -28.06 10.70
C ASN A 25 -24.07 -26.96 10.98
N LEU A 26 -22.82 -27.17 10.54
CA LEU A 26 -21.67 -26.32 10.83
C LEU A 26 -21.08 -25.77 9.54
N GLY A 27 -21.10 -24.44 9.40
CA GLY A 27 -20.36 -23.70 8.38
C GLY A 27 -19.14 -23.02 8.99
N LEU A 28 -18.02 -23.02 8.27
CA LEU A 28 -16.79 -22.34 8.67
C LEU A 28 -16.27 -21.48 7.52
N ILE A 29 -16.02 -20.21 7.80
CA ILE A 29 -15.32 -19.30 6.89
C ILE A 29 -14.03 -18.88 7.60
N VAL A 30 -12.89 -19.09 6.95
CA VAL A 30 -11.57 -18.70 7.49
C VAL A 30 -11.00 -17.62 6.60
N PHE A 31 -10.74 -16.44 7.18
CA PHE A 31 -9.96 -15.40 6.53
C PHE A 31 -8.49 -15.59 6.90
N LEU A 32 -7.64 -15.78 5.90
CA LEU A 32 -6.22 -15.99 6.09
C LEU A 32 -5.45 -14.89 5.36
N ARG A 33 -4.46 -14.30 6.04
CA ARG A 33 -3.53 -13.39 5.37
C ARG A 33 -2.60 -14.16 4.43
N ARG A 34 -2.34 -13.61 3.25
CA ARG A 34 -1.55 -14.28 2.20
C ARG A 34 -0.10 -14.55 2.60
N ASP A 35 0.49 -13.69 3.41
CA ASP A 35 1.85 -13.88 3.94
C ASP A 35 1.94 -15.10 4.88
N PHE A 36 0.96 -15.29 5.77
CA PHE A 36 0.89 -16.49 6.61
C PHE A 36 0.70 -17.77 5.80
N LEU A 37 -0.10 -17.69 4.74
CA LEU A 37 -0.27 -18.80 3.79
C LEU A 37 1.08 -19.20 3.18
N ARG A 38 1.86 -18.22 2.67
CA ARG A 38 3.15 -18.47 2.03
C ARG A 38 4.23 -18.95 3.00
N TYR A 39 4.14 -18.53 4.26
CA TYR A 39 5.01 -19.03 5.32
C TYR A 39 4.70 -20.49 5.68
N THR A 40 3.41 -20.86 5.68
CA THR A 40 2.96 -22.21 6.09
C THR A 40 3.05 -23.21 4.93
N ILE A 41 2.67 -22.79 3.72
CA ILE A 41 2.67 -23.61 2.50
C ILE A 41 3.88 -23.22 1.67
N THR A 42 4.98 -23.95 1.84
CA THR A 42 6.26 -23.68 1.16
C THR A 42 6.34 -24.31 -0.23
N GLN A 43 5.48 -25.28 -0.56
CA GLN A 43 5.41 -25.94 -1.86
C GLN A 43 4.03 -25.73 -2.52
N ASN A 44 4.01 -25.49 -3.84
CA ASN A 44 2.79 -25.30 -4.63
C ASN A 44 1.84 -24.20 -4.10
N SER A 45 2.37 -23.20 -3.39
CA SER A 45 1.58 -22.08 -2.83
C SER A 45 0.81 -21.31 -3.91
N GLN A 46 1.38 -21.13 -5.09
CA GLN A 46 0.69 -20.51 -6.23
C GLN A 46 -0.53 -21.30 -6.70
N GLN A 47 -0.47 -22.64 -6.66
CA GLN A 47 -1.61 -23.48 -7.02
C GLN A 47 -2.71 -23.33 -5.97
N PHE A 48 -2.36 -23.32 -4.68
CA PHE A 48 -3.30 -23.05 -3.60
C PHE A 48 -3.94 -21.67 -3.74
N GLU A 49 -3.14 -20.62 -3.94
CA GLU A 49 -3.65 -19.24 -4.14
C GLU A 49 -4.59 -19.18 -5.35
N SER A 50 -4.27 -19.87 -6.44
CA SER A 50 -5.10 -19.90 -7.65
C SER A 50 -6.46 -20.56 -7.43
N LEU A 51 -6.53 -21.63 -6.61
CA LEU A 51 -7.80 -22.29 -6.27
C LEU A 51 -8.78 -21.36 -5.55
N TYR A 52 -8.26 -20.42 -4.76
CA TYR A 52 -9.07 -19.48 -3.97
C TYR A 52 -9.03 -18.04 -4.51
N GLY A 53 -8.49 -17.81 -5.71
CA GLY A 53 -8.27 -16.47 -6.26
C GLY A 53 -9.54 -15.62 -6.38
N ASN A 54 -10.69 -16.25 -6.65
CA ASN A 54 -11.98 -15.55 -6.73
C ASN A 54 -12.49 -15.01 -5.38
N TYR A 55 -11.91 -15.47 -4.27
CA TYR A 55 -12.24 -15.05 -2.90
C TYR A 55 -11.20 -14.09 -2.33
N ASP A 56 -10.23 -13.66 -3.14
CA ASP A 56 -9.18 -12.78 -2.70
C ASP A 56 -9.73 -11.40 -2.32
N LEU A 57 -9.54 -11.03 -1.05
CA LEU A 57 -9.89 -9.71 -0.55
C LEU A 57 -8.69 -8.78 -0.74
N SER A 58 -8.67 -8.07 -1.86
CA SER A 58 -7.62 -7.11 -2.19
C SER A 58 -8.14 -5.68 -2.26
N TRP A 59 -7.30 -4.74 -1.83
CA TRP A 59 -7.54 -3.31 -2.00
C TRP A 59 -6.98 -2.85 -3.34
N ASN A 60 -7.81 -2.88 -4.37
CA ASN A 60 -7.52 -2.36 -5.71
C ASN A 60 -7.95 -0.88 -5.86
N LEU A 61 -7.73 -0.30 -7.03
CA LEU A 61 -8.10 1.10 -7.32
C LEU A 61 -9.59 1.39 -7.07
N GLU A 62 -10.49 0.48 -7.46
CA GLU A 62 -11.93 0.63 -7.26
C GLU A 62 -12.28 0.69 -5.77
N SER A 63 -11.81 -0.29 -4.99
CA SER A 63 -12.04 -0.32 -3.54
C SER A 63 -11.41 0.88 -2.82
N PHE A 64 -10.27 1.38 -3.29
CA PHE A 64 -9.64 2.61 -2.79
C PHE A 64 -10.56 3.82 -3.01
N LEU A 65 -11.12 3.99 -4.21
CA LEU A 65 -12.03 5.08 -4.53
C LEU A 65 -13.32 4.97 -3.72
N LYS A 66 -13.89 3.77 -3.63
CA LYS A 66 -15.10 3.49 -2.84
C LYS A 66 -14.89 3.80 -1.36
N LEU A 67 -13.77 3.38 -0.76
CA LEU A 67 -13.47 3.71 0.63
C LEU A 67 -13.25 5.21 0.83
N SER A 68 -12.51 5.86 -0.06
CA SER A 68 -12.29 7.31 0.00
C SER A 68 -13.62 8.08 -0.07
N TYR A 69 -14.52 7.68 -0.97
CA TYR A 69 -15.85 8.27 -1.10
C TYR A 69 -16.74 7.96 0.10
N TRP A 70 -16.67 6.74 0.63
CA TRP A 70 -17.38 6.37 1.85
C TRP A 70 -16.95 7.22 3.04
N LEU A 71 -15.66 7.52 3.20
CA LEU A 71 -15.17 8.43 4.22
C LEU A 71 -15.71 9.86 4.04
N CYS A 72 -15.89 10.31 2.79
CA CYS A 72 -16.55 11.59 2.51
C CYS A 72 -18.03 11.60 2.93
N ILE A 73 -18.74 10.48 2.76
CA ILE A 73 -20.12 10.32 3.26
C ILE A 73 -20.13 10.43 4.78
N GLN A 74 -19.27 9.66 5.47
CA GLN A 74 -19.20 9.69 6.94
C GLN A 74 -18.84 11.08 7.48
N SER A 75 -18.02 11.83 6.73
CA SER A 75 -17.59 13.18 7.10
C SER A 75 -18.56 14.27 6.64
N SER A 76 -19.65 13.92 5.94
CA SER A 76 -20.62 14.88 5.37
C SER A 76 -19.98 15.97 4.50
N VAL A 77 -19.01 15.58 3.66
CA VAL A 77 -18.29 16.49 2.76
C VAL A 77 -18.58 16.19 1.29
N ILE A 78 -18.20 17.12 0.41
CA ILE A 78 -18.30 17.03 -1.07
C ILE A 78 -19.70 16.67 -1.61
N ASN A 79 -20.75 16.81 -0.79
CA ASN A 79 -22.11 16.33 -1.07
C ASN A 79 -22.17 14.83 -1.43
N ALA A 80 -21.34 14.01 -0.77
CA ALA A 80 -21.27 12.58 -1.03
C ALA A 80 -22.55 11.84 -0.60
N ASN A 81 -22.99 10.85 -1.39
CA ASN A 81 -24.20 10.07 -1.15
C ASN A 81 -23.95 8.55 -1.25
N SER A 82 -24.50 7.77 -0.31
CA SER A 82 -24.39 6.30 -0.29
C SER A 82 -24.92 5.60 -1.55
N GLN A 83 -25.89 6.17 -2.26
CA GLN A 83 -26.38 5.59 -3.52
C GLN A 83 -25.30 5.55 -4.60
N ASP A 84 -24.36 6.50 -4.60
CA ASP A 84 -23.29 6.55 -5.59
C ASP A 84 -22.30 5.37 -5.44
N LEU A 85 -22.13 4.80 -4.23
CA LEU A 85 -21.21 3.68 -4.02
C LEU A 85 -21.62 2.40 -4.76
N VAL A 86 -22.92 2.27 -5.06
CA VAL A 86 -23.49 1.11 -5.76
C VAL A 86 -23.84 1.48 -7.20
N GLY A 87 -24.32 2.70 -7.44
CA GLY A 87 -24.87 3.12 -8.73
C GLY A 87 -23.88 3.80 -9.69
N CYS A 88 -22.74 4.30 -9.22
CA CYS A 88 -21.78 5.01 -10.06
C CYS A 88 -20.73 4.09 -10.68
N SER A 89 -20.28 4.45 -11.88
CA SER A 89 -19.05 3.89 -12.45
C SER A 89 -17.81 4.35 -11.68
N ILE A 90 -16.67 3.71 -11.95
CA ILE A 90 -15.37 4.10 -11.38
C ILE A 90 -15.01 5.53 -11.83
N GLU A 91 -15.27 5.86 -13.10
CA GLU A 91 -15.03 7.17 -13.68
C GLU A 91 -15.89 8.25 -13.00
N ASP A 92 -17.18 7.99 -12.78
CA ASP A 92 -18.07 8.93 -12.07
C ASP A 92 -17.59 9.15 -10.62
N LEU A 93 -17.14 8.10 -9.94
CA LEU A 93 -16.57 8.22 -8.59
C LEU A 93 -15.27 9.05 -8.60
N LYS A 94 -14.41 8.88 -9.61
CA LYS A 94 -13.21 9.70 -9.77
C LYS A 94 -13.56 11.18 -9.93
N GLU A 95 -14.54 11.50 -10.78
CA GLU A 95 -15.00 12.87 -11.02
C GLU A 95 -15.58 13.49 -9.74
N LYS A 96 -16.43 12.75 -9.00
CA LYS A 96 -16.96 13.22 -7.71
C LYS A 96 -15.85 13.49 -6.68
N LEU A 97 -14.84 12.63 -6.62
CA LEU A 97 -13.68 12.79 -5.74
C LEU A 97 -12.75 13.93 -6.15
N GLU A 98 -12.91 14.55 -7.33
CA GLU A 98 -12.20 15.79 -7.67
C GLU A 98 -12.55 16.93 -6.69
N LEU A 99 -13.74 16.93 -6.09
CA LEU A 99 -14.08 17.89 -5.02
C LEU A 99 -13.30 17.64 -3.72
N LEU A 100 -12.77 16.43 -3.52
CA LEU A 100 -11.93 16.10 -2.37
C LEU A 100 -10.50 16.56 -2.62
N TRP A 101 -9.84 16.11 -3.69
CA TRP A 101 -8.39 16.30 -3.92
C TRP A 101 -8.02 16.97 -5.26
N GLY A 102 -9.02 17.35 -6.05
CA GLY A 102 -8.89 17.93 -7.38
C GLY A 102 -8.49 16.92 -8.45
N LYS A 103 -8.69 17.31 -9.72
CA LYS A 103 -8.35 16.48 -10.89
C LYS A 103 -6.87 16.07 -10.95
N LYS A 104 -5.98 16.99 -10.59
CA LYS A 104 -4.52 16.81 -10.58
C LYS A 104 -3.92 17.36 -9.30
N LEU A 105 -2.69 16.92 -8.98
CA LEU A 105 -1.88 17.47 -7.88
C LEU A 105 -1.31 18.87 -8.17
N GLY A 106 -2.14 19.74 -8.70
CA GLY A 106 -1.86 21.12 -9.06
C GLY A 106 -3.13 21.72 -9.64
N ALA A 107 -2.98 22.78 -10.43
CA ALA A 107 -4.07 23.27 -11.26
C ALA A 107 -4.42 22.25 -12.35
N ASP A 108 -5.65 22.28 -12.87
CA ASP A 108 -6.14 21.27 -13.80
C ASP A 108 -5.38 21.30 -15.14
N ASN A 109 -4.85 22.45 -15.52
CA ASN A 109 -3.97 22.65 -16.68
C ASN A 109 -2.49 22.35 -16.40
N ALA A 110 -2.10 22.01 -15.17
CA ALA A 110 -0.71 21.72 -14.83
C ALA A 110 -0.24 20.38 -15.43
N ARG A 111 1.08 20.29 -15.67
CA ARG A 111 1.76 19.04 -16.05
C ARG A 111 2.04 18.17 -14.83
N GLU A 112 0.98 17.87 -14.08
CA GLU A 112 0.98 17.07 -12.86
C GLU A 112 0.18 15.78 -13.09
N ALA A 113 0.45 14.77 -12.25
CA ALA A 113 -0.32 13.53 -12.25
C ALA A 113 -1.77 13.79 -11.82
N LYS A 114 -2.70 12.94 -12.30
CA LYS A 114 -4.06 12.89 -11.75
C LYS A 114 -3.99 12.53 -10.26
N SER A 115 -4.79 13.18 -9.43
CA SER A 115 -4.66 13.08 -7.97
C SER A 115 -4.96 11.67 -7.47
N ASP A 116 -6.05 11.08 -7.92
CA ASP A 116 -6.46 9.70 -7.64
C ASP A 116 -5.32 8.70 -7.93
N ASN A 117 -4.76 8.77 -9.14
CA ASN A 117 -3.71 7.86 -9.58
C ASN A 117 -2.41 8.07 -8.81
N TRP A 118 -2.07 9.32 -8.45
CA TRP A 118 -0.88 9.58 -7.66
C TRP A 118 -1.04 9.08 -6.23
N ILE A 119 -2.19 9.34 -5.59
CA ILE A 119 -2.46 8.90 -4.21
C ILE A 119 -2.45 7.37 -4.15
N PHE A 120 -3.17 6.72 -5.05
CA PHE A 120 -3.17 5.26 -5.14
C PHE A 120 -1.76 4.69 -5.37
N ALA A 121 -0.98 5.30 -6.26
CA ALA A 121 0.41 4.90 -6.49
C ALA A 121 1.33 5.14 -5.29
N ALA A 122 1.09 6.20 -4.52
CA ALA A 122 1.89 6.57 -3.36
C ALA A 122 1.63 5.64 -2.17
N LEU A 123 0.40 5.17 -1.98
CA LEU A 123 0.00 4.29 -0.87
C LEU A 123 0.23 2.79 -1.13
N THR A 124 0.32 2.39 -2.39
CA THR A 124 0.47 0.99 -2.78
C THR A 124 1.94 0.53 -2.72
N ASP A 125 2.21 -0.73 -2.34
CA ASP A 125 3.55 -1.35 -2.37
C ASP A 125 3.93 -1.87 -3.78
N PHE A 126 5.14 -2.37 -4.01
CA PHE A 126 5.54 -2.86 -5.35
C PHE A 126 4.86 -4.16 -5.78
N ASN A 127 4.13 -4.83 -4.90
CA ASN A 127 3.29 -5.97 -5.21
C ASN A 127 1.84 -5.58 -5.51
N GLY A 128 1.54 -4.28 -5.57
CA GLY A 128 0.20 -3.79 -5.88
C GLY A 128 -0.75 -3.86 -4.68
N ARG A 129 -0.23 -4.07 -3.47
CA ARG A 129 -1.07 -4.18 -2.27
C ARG A 129 -1.21 -2.82 -1.58
N LEU A 130 -2.42 -2.59 -1.10
CA LEU A 130 -2.82 -1.43 -0.33
C LEU A 130 -3.55 -1.91 0.93
N GLN A 131 -3.53 -1.12 2.01
CA GLN A 131 -4.31 -1.41 3.21
C GLN A 131 -5.31 -0.29 3.48
N ALA A 132 -6.52 -0.65 3.91
CA ALA A 132 -7.57 0.32 4.27
C ALA A 132 -7.09 1.37 5.26
N ARG A 133 -6.32 0.93 6.28
CA ARG A 133 -5.77 1.80 7.32
C ARG A 133 -4.87 2.90 6.75
N ASP A 134 -4.10 2.60 5.71
CA ASP A 134 -3.22 3.57 5.05
C ASP A 134 -4.06 4.66 4.35
N ILE A 135 -5.20 4.30 3.75
CA ILE A 135 -6.13 5.24 3.11
C ILE A 135 -6.74 6.18 4.17
N VAL A 136 -7.29 5.61 5.25
CA VAL A 136 -7.93 6.37 6.33
C VAL A 136 -6.93 7.33 6.98
N ARG A 137 -5.75 6.83 7.35
CA ARG A 137 -4.67 7.61 7.97
C ARG A 137 -4.13 8.70 7.05
N PHE A 138 -3.95 8.40 5.77
CA PHE A 138 -3.51 9.38 4.79
C PHE A 138 -4.49 10.55 4.67
N LEU A 139 -5.79 10.26 4.54
CA LEU A 139 -6.83 11.30 4.47
C LEU A 139 -6.93 12.10 5.78
N TYR A 140 -6.79 11.43 6.92
CA TYR A 140 -6.71 12.09 8.23
C TYR A 140 -5.56 13.10 8.28
N HIS A 141 -4.33 12.70 7.94
CA HIS A 141 -3.20 13.61 7.95
C HIS A 141 -3.34 14.73 6.92
N ALA A 142 -3.86 14.44 5.73
CA ALA A 142 -4.10 15.46 4.71
C ALA A 142 -5.12 16.51 5.19
N ALA A 143 -6.20 16.08 5.82
CA ALA A 143 -7.20 16.97 6.42
C ALA A 143 -6.59 17.79 7.57
N ASN A 144 -5.83 17.15 8.47
CA ASN A 144 -5.21 17.82 9.60
C ASN A 144 -4.21 18.90 9.15
N ILE A 145 -3.34 18.58 8.18
CA ILE A 145 -2.42 19.54 7.57
C ILE A 145 -3.18 20.68 6.90
N THR A 146 -4.32 20.40 6.28
CA THR A 146 -5.15 21.43 5.64
C THR A 146 -5.65 22.46 6.64
N VAL A 147 -6.09 22.01 7.82
CA VAL A 147 -6.62 22.86 8.88
C VAL A 147 -5.49 23.59 9.62
N GLU A 148 -4.47 22.85 10.07
CA GLU A 148 -3.42 23.38 10.95
C GLU A 148 -2.38 24.24 10.22
N LYS A 149 -2.12 23.97 8.93
CA LYS A 149 -1.05 24.62 8.16
C LYS A 149 -1.57 25.39 6.95
N LYS A 150 -2.78 25.94 7.06
CA LYS A 150 -3.55 26.56 5.96
C LYS A 150 -2.75 27.63 5.19
N GLU A 151 -1.95 28.45 5.86
CA GLU A 151 -1.11 29.48 5.23
C GLU A 151 0.04 28.86 4.44
N GLU A 152 0.77 27.91 5.03
CA GLU A 152 1.93 27.27 4.39
C GLU A 152 1.57 26.53 3.10
N ILE A 153 0.36 25.94 3.07
CA ILE A 153 -0.12 25.18 1.90
C ILE A 153 -0.94 26.04 0.93
N GLN A 154 -1.09 27.34 1.21
CA GLN A 154 -1.88 28.28 0.42
C GLN A 154 -3.34 27.82 0.24
N PHE A 155 -4.01 27.39 1.32
CA PHE A 155 -5.36 26.80 1.24
C PHE A 155 -6.38 27.71 0.57
N SER A 156 -6.28 29.03 0.77
CA SER A 156 -7.16 30.03 0.13
C SER A 156 -7.17 29.97 -1.39
N LYS A 157 -6.08 29.51 -2.02
CA LYS A 157 -6.01 29.30 -3.48
C LYS A 157 -6.86 28.11 -3.94
N TRP A 158 -7.06 27.13 -3.08
CA TRP A 158 -7.63 25.82 -3.43
C TRP A 158 -9.05 25.63 -2.90
N SER A 159 -9.43 26.33 -1.84
CA SER A 159 -10.67 26.13 -1.07
C SER A 159 -11.95 26.19 -1.88
N ASN A 160 -11.94 26.88 -3.03
CA ASN A 160 -13.11 26.96 -3.93
C ASN A 160 -13.25 25.76 -4.87
N THR A 161 -12.21 24.92 -4.98
CA THR A 161 -12.16 23.81 -5.96
C THR A 161 -12.06 22.44 -5.31
N ARG A 162 -11.45 22.36 -4.12
CA ARG A 162 -11.16 21.10 -3.45
C ARG A 162 -10.96 21.30 -1.95
N LEU A 163 -11.22 20.24 -1.18
CA LEU A 163 -11.01 20.23 0.26
C LEU A 163 -9.55 20.01 0.66
N LEU A 164 -8.83 19.16 -0.08
CA LEU A 164 -7.45 18.76 0.20
C LEU A 164 -6.51 19.37 -0.85
N PRO A 165 -5.69 20.38 -0.49
CA PRO A 165 -4.72 20.96 -1.39
C PRO A 165 -3.61 19.99 -1.79
N PRO A 166 -2.99 20.17 -2.97
CA PRO A 166 -1.89 19.32 -3.42
C PRO A 166 -0.69 19.25 -2.46
N GLN A 167 -0.45 20.29 -1.65
CA GLN A 167 0.63 20.29 -0.66
C GLN A 167 0.25 19.47 0.59
N ALA A 168 -1.00 19.52 1.03
CA ALA A 168 -1.48 18.70 2.13
C ALA A 168 -1.42 17.21 1.78
N ILE A 169 -1.87 16.84 0.58
CA ILE A 169 -1.81 15.48 0.04
C ILE A 169 -0.36 14.96 0.02
N ARG A 170 0.58 15.75 -0.49
CA ARG A 170 2.00 15.32 -0.54
C ARG A 170 2.61 15.17 0.86
N ARG A 171 2.36 16.12 1.76
CA ARG A 171 2.90 16.11 3.12
C ARG A 171 2.28 15.02 4.00
N ALA A 172 1.07 14.55 3.68
CA ALA A 172 0.40 13.46 4.41
C ALA A 172 1.05 12.09 4.21
N LEU A 173 1.86 11.92 3.15
CA LEU A 173 2.56 10.66 2.87
C LEU A 173 3.59 10.32 3.95
N GLU A 174 4.34 11.31 4.42
CA GLU A 174 5.43 11.12 5.38
C GLU A 174 4.94 10.51 6.72
N PRO A 175 3.93 11.07 7.43
CA PRO A 175 3.41 10.45 8.65
C PRO A 175 2.74 9.10 8.38
N CYS A 176 2.04 8.95 7.25
CA CYS A 176 1.46 7.65 6.87
C CYS A 176 2.53 6.57 6.66
N SER A 177 3.65 6.95 6.05
CA SER A 177 4.77 6.05 5.78
C SER A 177 5.51 5.64 7.05
N ARG A 178 5.70 6.57 8.02
CA ARG A 178 6.26 6.22 9.32
C ARG A 178 5.44 5.15 10.04
N GLU A 179 4.14 5.39 10.15
CA GLU A 179 3.24 4.47 10.83
C GLU A 179 3.18 3.11 10.12
N LYS A 180 3.16 3.10 8.77
CA LYS A 180 3.27 1.87 7.98
C LYS A 180 4.52 1.07 8.33
N VAL A 181 5.65 1.76 8.44
CA VAL A 181 6.94 1.15 8.79
C VAL A 181 6.89 0.58 10.20
N ASP A 182 6.34 1.29 11.16
CA ASP A 182 6.24 0.83 12.55
C ASP A 182 5.32 -0.40 12.67
N GLU A 183 4.16 -0.38 12.03
CA GLU A 183 3.28 -1.56 11.92
C GLU A 183 3.99 -2.74 11.25
N SER A 184 4.77 -2.48 10.20
CA SER A 184 5.51 -3.53 9.49
C SER A 184 6.64 -4.12 10.35
N LYS A 185 7.24 -3.34 11.27
CA LYS A 185 8.21 -3.87 12.24
C LYS A 185 7.53 -4.80 13.24
N GLU A 186 6.29 -4.52 13.62
CA GLU A 186 5.51 -5.40 14.51
C GLU A 186 5.07 -6.69 13.79
N GLU A 187 4.66 -6.59 12.52
CA GLU A 187 4.18 -7.72 11.73
C GLU A 187 5.30 -8.64 11.21
N TYR A 188 6.51 -8.12 10.96
CA TYR A 188 7.58 -8.84 10.27
C TYR A 188 8.95 -8.71 10.97
N PRO A 189 9.39 -9.74 11.74
CA PRO A 189 10.66 -9.69 12.48
C PRO A 189 11.91 -9.46 11.61
N ILE A 190 11.96 -10.04 10.41
CA ILE A 190 13.09 -9.87 9.48
C ILE A 190 13.15 -8.43 8.96
N PHE A 191 11.99 -7.86 8.61
CA PHE A 191 11.89 -6.44 8.23
C PHE A 191 12.30 -5.54 9.39
N LYS A 192 11.85 -5.84 10.62
CA LYS A 192 12.23 -5.09 11.82
C LYS A 192 13.74 -5.05 12.01
N SER A 193 14.38 -6.21 12.03
CA SER A 193 15.82 -6.35 12.19
C SER A 193 16.59 -5.52 11.15
N TRP A 194 16.15 -5.57 9.89
CA TRP A 194 16.75 -4.77 8.83
C TRP A 194 16.46 -3.26 8.98
N ALA A 195 15.22 -2.85 9.24
CA ALA A 195 14.85 -1.44 9.37
C ALA A 195 15.57 -0.76 10.54
N GLU A 196 15.80 -1.49 11.64
CA GLU A 196 16.54 -1.02 12.81
C GLU A 196 18.06 -1.04 12.61
N SER A 197 18.58 -1.87 11.70
CA SER A 197 20.01 -1.89 11.35
C SER A 197 20.43 -0.75 10.41
N LEU A 198 19.46 -0.04 9.81
CA LEU A 198 19.73 1.08 8.92
C LEU A 198 20.51 2.19 9.67
N PRO A 199 21.72 2.58 9.21
CA PRO A 199 22.54 3.57 9.91
C PRO A 199 21.82 4.92 9.99
N GLN A 200 21.82 5.57 11.16
CA GLN A 200 21.15 6.85 11.37
C GLN A 200 21.66 7.96 10.43
N TYR A 201 22.92 7.87 10.00
CA TYR A 201 23.61 8.85 9.15
C TYR A 201 24.03 8.29 7.78
N SER A 202 23.39 7.24 7.28
CA SER A 202 23.68 6.74 5.92
C SER A 202 23.05 7.64 4.85
N ASP A 203 23.71 7.70 3.69
CA ASP A 203 23.13 8.31 2.48
C ASP A 203 22.01 7.40 1.93
N ARG A 204 20.86 7.40 2.60
CA ARG A 204 19.69 6.58 2.26
C ARG A 204 19.07 7.13 0.99
N LYS A 205 19.45 6.53 -0.15
CA LYS A 205 19.01 6.95 -1.47
C LYS A 205 18.47 5.79 -2.27
N ILE A 206 17.48 6.08 -3.12
CA ILE A 206 17.03 5.18 -4.18
C ILE A 206 17.47 5.72 -5.56
N PRO A 207 17.84 4.85 -6.51
CA PRO A 207 18.06 3.41 -6.31
C PRO A 207 19.30 3.13 -5.44
N PHE A 208 19.39 1.91 -4.89
CA PHE A 208 20.54 1.42 -4.11
C PHE A 208 20.98 0.02 -4.55
N SER A 209 22.16 -0.41 -4.10
CA SER A 209 22.65 -1.79 -4.22
C SER A 209 22.49 -2.56 -2.90
N LEU A 210 22.45 -3.89 -2.94
CA LEU A 210 22.27 -4.71 -1.74
C LEU A 210 23.42 -4.55 -0.73
N GLU A 211 24.64 -4.35 -1.24
CA GLU A 211 25.86 -4.17 -0.45
C GLU A 211 25.82 -2.88 0.36
N GLN A 212 25.18 -1.82 -0.16
CA GLN A 212 25.07 -0.53 0.53
C GLN A 212 24.40 -0.65 1.91
N PHE A 213 23.51 -1.63 2.08
CA PHE A 213 22.79 -1.88 3.33
C PHE A 213 23.00 -3.29 3.89
N ASN A 214 24.04 -4.00 3.41
CA ASN A 214 24.39 -5.37 3.83
C ASN A 214 23.18 -6.34 3.81
N LEU A 215 22.36 -6.25 2.77
CA LEU A 215 21.19 -7.10 2.61
C LEU A 215 21.58 -8.53 2.24
N ASP A 216 21.24 -9.50 3.09
CA ASP A 216 21.39 -10.92 2.76
C ASP A 216 20.22 -11.45 1.91
N GLY A 217 20.39 -12.65 1.34
CA GLY A 217 19.37 -13.24 0.45
C GLY A 217 18.01 -13.50 1.13
N THR A 218 18.00 -13.74 2.44
CA THR A 218 16.75 -13.94 3.20
C THR A 218 16.02 -12.62 3.38
N GLN A 219 16.76 -11.55 3.73
CA GLN A 219 16.22 -10.19 3.85
C GLN A 219 15.68 -9.70 2.50
N VAL A 220 16.43 -9.88 1.41
CA VAL A 220 15.99 -9.51 0.07
C VAL A 220 14.67 -10.17 -0.28
N ASN A 221 14.55 -11.49 -0.06
CA ASN A 221 13.34 -12.24 -0.36
C ASN A 221 12.14 -11.70 0.44
N VAL A 222 12.30 -11.45 1.74
CA VAL A 222 11.22 -10.90 2.58
C VAL A 222 10.82 -9.51 2.10
N LEU A 223 11.78 -8.62 1.83
CA LEU A 223 11.50 -7.25 1.38
C LEU A 223 10.80 -7.21 0.01
N GLU A 224 11.17 -8.11 -0.91
CA GLU A 224 10.48 -8.27 -2.20
C GLU A 224 9.07 -8.83 -2.02
N GLN A 225 8.88 -9.84 -1.16
CA GLN A 225 7.56 -10.40 -0.86
C GLN A 225 6.61 -9.41 -0.18
N MET A 226 7.16 -8.49 0.61
CA MET A 226 6.44 -7.37 1.20
C MET A 226 6.21 -6.22 0.21
N GLY A 227 6.89 -6.22 -0.93
CA GLY A 227 6.83 -5.14 -1.92
C GLY A 227 7.54 -3.86 -1.45
N VAL A 228 8.42 -3.97 -0.46
CA VAL A 228 9.25 -2.87 0.07
C VAL A 228 10.37 -2.54 -0.91
N ILE A 229 10.93 -3.53 -1.60
CA ILE A 229 11.95 -3.32 -2.62
C ILE A 229 11.52 -3.90 -3.97
N TYR A 230 12.04 -3.32 -5.05
CA TYR A 230 11.88 -3.81 -6.41
C TYR A 230 13.19 -3.66 -7.18
N GLU A 231 13.62 -4.74 -7.82
CA GLU A 231 14.78 -4.78 -8.71
C GLU A 231 14.41 -4.31 -10.12
N ASP A 232 14.98 -3.20 -10.58
CA ASP A 232 14.86 -2.78 -11.98
C ASP A 232 15.87 -3.51 -12.87
N LYS A 233 15.42 -4.58 -13.52
CA LYS A 233 16.24 -5.44 -14.40
C LYS A 233 16.62 -4.81 -15.73
N ASP A 234 16.01 -3.67 -16.10
CA ASP A 234 16.40 -2.95 -17.32
C ASP A 234 17.71 -2.17 -17.14
N LYS A 235 18.20 -2.07 -15.90
CA LYS A 235 19.49 -1.46 -15.59
C LYS A 235 20.55 -2.54 -15.41
N GLU A 236 21.64 -2.39 -16.13
CA GLU A 236 22.82 -3.26 -16.02
C GLU A 236 23.74 -2.90 -14.83
N ASP A 237 23.41 -1.85 -14.08
CA ASP A 237 24.15 -1.38 -12.91
C ASP A 237 23.75 -2.14 -11.63
N ALA A 238 24.69 -2.29 -10.69
CA ALA A 238 24.45 -2.84 -9.36
C ALA A 238 23.47 -1.98 -8.53
N VAL A 239 23.34 -0.69 -8.85
CA VAL A 239 22.41 0.25 -8.21
C VAL A 239 21.05 0.21 -8.91
N ARG A 240 20.23 -0.79 -8.55
CA ARG A 240 18.97 -1.11 -9.25
C ARG A 240 17.75 -1.31 -8.37
N TYR A 241 17.90 -1.32 -7.04
CA TYR A 241 16.78 -1.53 -6.14
C TYR A 241 16.08 -0.21 -5.80
N TYR A 242 14.77 -0.18 -5.96
CA TYR A 242 13.91 0.94 -5.62
C TYR A 242 13.01 0.61 -4.43
N MET A 243 12.42 1.63 -3.82
CA MET A 243 11.47 1.54 -2.71
C MET A 243 10.19 2.33 -3.04
N PRO A 244 8.99 1.84 -2.68
CA PRO A 244 7.76 2.56 -2.94
C PRO A 244 7.61 3.67 -1.90
N GLU A 245 6.91 4.73 -2.27
CA GLU A 245 6.70 5.93 -1.44
C GLU A 245 6.19 5.63 -0.02
N ILE A 246 5.24 4.69 0.10
CA ILE A 246 4.65 4.29 1.39
C ILE A 246 5.67 3.70 2.39
N PHE A 247 6.82 3.20 1.93
CA PHE A 247 7.92 2.76 2.80
C PHE A 247 9.11 3.74 2.78
N ARG A 248 9.33 4.42 1.65
CA ARG A 248 10.50 5.26 1.41
C ARG A 248 10.63 6.39 2.42
N GLU A 249 9.56 7.15 2.65
CA GLU A 249 9.60 8.31 3.55
C GLU A 249 9.82 7.88 5.01
N GLY A 250 9.10 6.86 5.47
CA GLY A 250 9.18 6.33 6.83
C GLY A 250 10.53 5.67 7.15
N LEU A 251 11.19 5.08 6.15
CA LEU A 251 12.56 4.56 6.27
C LEU A 251 13.63 5.65 6.04
N GLY A 252 13.23 6.90 5.76
CA GLY A 252 14.15 8.01 5.59
C GLY A 252 14.98 7.96 4.29
N PHE A 253 14.50 7.27 3.26
CA PHE A 253 15.16 7.22 1.95
C PHE A 253 14.77 8.43 1.10
N SER A 254 15.75 9.02 0.40
CA SER A 254 15.54 10.09 -0.58
C SER A 254 15.71 9.56 -2.01
N SER A 255 15.23 10.29 -3.01
CA SER A 255 15.43 9.92 -4.43
C SER A 255 16.62 10.65 -5.03
N GLN A 256 17.40 9.98 -5.88
CA GLN A 256 18.42 10.64 -6.70
C GLN A 256 17.75 11.50 -7.78
N GLY A 257 17.92 12.82 -7.71
CA GLY A 257 17.45 13.79 -8.72
C GLY A 257 16.08 14.43 -8.45
N ALA A 258 15.55 15.14 -9.46
CA ALA A 258 14.32 15.92 -9.33
C ALA A 258 13.06 15.02 -9.28
N ARG A 259 12.37 15.09 -8.14
CA ARG A 259 11.05 14.54 -7.80
C ARG A 259 10.87 13.02 -8.04
N PRO A 260 10.55 12.23 -6.99
CA PRO A 260 10.30 10.80 -7.14
C PRO A 260 9.27 10.52 -8.24
N ARG A 261 9.60 9.66 -9.20
CA ARG A 261 8.70 9.25 -10.28
C ARG A 261 7.71 8.17 -9.79
N VAL A 262 6.98 8.47 -8.72
CA VAL A 262 6.01 7.57 -8.04
C VAL A 262 5.20 6.77 -9.05
N LEU A 263 4.50 7.49 -9.93
CA LEU A 263 3.59 6.88 -10.90
C LEU A 263 4.32 6.16 -12.05
N ALA A 264 5.48 6.67 -12.50
CA ALA A 264 6.18 6.06 -13.64
C ALA A 264 6.79 4.72 -13.25
N LEU A 265 7.41 4.65 -12.07
CA LEU A 265 7.98 3.42 -11.55
C LEU A 265 6.86 2.42 -11.22
N LYS A 266 5.79 2.87 -10.55
CA LYS A 266 4.63 1.99 -10.28
C LYS A 266 3.99 1.41 -11.53
N ARG A 267 3.81 2.21 -12.58
CA ARG A 267 3.29 1.74 -13.87
C ARG A 267 4.23 0.78 -14.58
N LYS A 268 5.55 0.94 -14.40
CA LYS A 268 6.53 0.00 -14.92
C LYS A 268 6.43 -1.35 -14.22
N VAL A 269 6.29 -1.35 -12.89
CA VAL A 269 6.23 -2.57 -12.06
C VAL A 269 4.90 -3.31 -12.21
N LEU A 270 3.78 -2.59 -12.09
CA LEU A 270 2.44 -3.19 -12.01
C LEU A 270 1.69 -3.19 -13.35
N GLY A 271 2.22 -2.54 -14.39
CA GLY A 271 1.51 -2.32 -15.65
C GLY A 271 0.55 -1.13 -15.62
N LYS A 272 0.24 -0.58 -16.80
CA LYS A 272 -0.58 0.62 -16.94
C LYS A 272 -2.07 0.40 -16.64
N SER A 273 -2.58 -0.82 -16.81
CA SER A 273 -4.01 -1.15 -16.59
C SER A 273 -4.44 -1.08 -15.13
N ASN A 274 -3.49 -1.02 -14.20
CA ASN A 274 -3.74 -0.97 -12.76
C ASN A 274 -3.86 0.49 -12.22
N PHE A 275 -3.90 1.51 -13.10
CA PHE A 275 -3.91 2.94 -12.74
C PHE A 275 -4.80 3.82 -13.63
#